data_AF-A0A9E5CCD0-F1
#
_entry.id   AF-A0A9E5CCD0-F1
#
_cell.length_a   1.000
_cell.length_b   1.000
_cell.length_c   1.000
_cell.angle_alpha   90.00
_cell.angle_beta   90.00
_cell.angle_gamma   90.00
#
_symmetry.space_group_name_H-M   'P 1'
#
loop_
_entity.id
_entity.type
_entity.pdbx_description
1 polymer ?
#
loop_
_entity_poly.entity_id
_entity_poly.type
_entity_poly.pdbx_seq_one_letter_code
_entity_poly.pdbx_strand_id
1 'polypeptide(L)'
;LEELSAEMEKAVDMGARAVKMKVGGATINEDVERVRVVRQAVGPEVKVMMDANCAYRFYEAIEMARKTEKYDVYWFEEPVNPDDYEGHRLISRSTSIPIATGENEYTKYGFRDLINNRCAAIIQPDALIMGGITEFMKVAAIAQTQDLPIAPHGKQEVHIHLVCAIPNGLILEYYSDSTDPMWGKMFEEQLEVADGYVLAPDRPGLGFTPNMQALAQHRVA
;
A
#
# COMPACT_ATOMS: atom_id res chain seq x y z
N LEU A 1 12.81 -8.11 -16.18
CA LEU A 1 11.41 -8.46 -16.48
C LEU A 1 11.10 -9.85 -15.96
N GLU A 2 11.89 -10.88 -16.29
CA GLU A 2 11.71 -12.23 -15.74
C GLU A 2 11.75 -12.28 -14.21
N GLU A 3 12.73 -11.61 -13.59
CA GLU A 3 12.84 -11.52 -12.12
C GLU A 3 11.59 -10.87 -11.49
N LEU A 4 11.04 -9.83 -12.13
CA LEU A 4 9.82 -9.15 -11.68
C LEU A 4 8.59 -10.07 -11.79
N SER A 5 8.45 -10.81 -12.89
CA SER A 5 7.37 -11.79 -13.03
C SER A 5 7.47 -12.86 -11.95
N ALA A 6 8.65 -13.44 -11.75
CA ALA A 6 8.88 -14.48 -10.77
C ALA A 6 8.60 -14.00 -9.34
N GLU A 7 8.92 -12.74 -9.02
CA GLU A 7 8.58 -12.14 -7.73
C GLU A 7 7.07 -12.06 -7.52
N MET A 8 6.32 -11.58 -8.51
CA MET A 8 4.85 -11.45 -8.43
C MET A 8 4.16 -12.81 -8.40
N GLU A 9 4.65 -13.78 -9.18
CA GLU A 9 4.17 -15.17 -9.17
C GLU A 9 4.42 -15.82 -7.81
N LYS A 10 5.61 -15.62 -7.21
CA LYS A 10 5.91 -16.11 -5.85
C LYS A 10 4.91 -15.58 -4.82
N ALA A 11 4.53 -14.30 -4.92
CA ALA A 11 3.50 -13.73 -4.02
C ALA A 11 2.14 -14.41 -4.20
N VAL A 12 1.74 -14.70 -5.46
CA VAL A 12 0.50 -15.42 -5.76
C VAL A 12 0.55 -16.87 -5.28
N ASP A 13 1.68 -17.55 -5.43
CA ASP A 13 1.92 -18.92 -4.92
C ASP A 13 1.86 -18.98 -3.39
N MET A 14 2.22 -17.90 -2.71
CA MET A 14 2.01 -17.73 -1.26
C MET A 14 0.54 -17.46 -0.88
N GLY A 15 -0.36 -17.42 -1.87
CA GLY A 15 -1.81 -17.26 -1.69
C GLY A 15 -2.31 -15.84 -1.92
N ALA A 16 -1.45 -14.86 -2.26
CA ALA A 16 -1.88 -13.48 -2.46
C ALA A 16 -2.89 -13.35 -3.62
N ARG A 17 -3.95 -12.57 -3.40
CA ARG A 17 -4.95 -12.20 -4.43
C ARG A 17 -4.73 -10.80 -4.99
N ALA A 18 -3.69 -10.13 -4.53
CA ALA A 18 -3.30 -8.80 -4.91
C ALA A 18 -1.78 -8.68 -4.85
N VAL A 19 -1.18 -7.96 -5.81
CA VAL A 19 0.24 -7.65 -5.83
C VAL A 19 0.44 -6.18 -6.15
N LYS A 20 1.46 -5.56 -5.53
CA LYS A 20 1.83 -4.16 -5.78
C LYS A 20 3.24 -4.12 -6.32
N MET A 21 3.42 -3.46 -7.47
CA MET A 21 4.72 -3.30 -8.12
C MET A 21 5.17 -1.83 -8.09
N LYS A 22 6.48 -1.62 -7.90
CA LYS A 22 7.10 -0.30 -7.94
C LYS A 22 7.25 0.18 -9.39
N VAL A 23 6.94 1.45 -9.66
CA VAL A 23 7.17 2.19 -10.92
C VAL A 23 7.86 3.53 -10.61
N GLY A 24 8.16 4.35 -11.61
CA GLY A 24 8.77 5.67 -11.40
C GLY A 24 10.30 5.68 -11.33
N GLY A 25 10.92 4.50 -11.24
CA GLY A 25 12.39 4.34 -11.30
C GLY A 25 12.96 4.17 -12.71
N ALA A 26 12.10 3.98 -13.72
CA ALA A 26 12.48 3.80 -15.13
C ALA A 26 11.76 4.80 -16.03
N THR A 27 12.00 4.75 -17.33
CA THR A 27 11.20 5.56 -18.26
C THR A 27 9.74 5.08 -18.26
N ILE A 28 8.79 5.98 -18.55
CA ILE A 28 7.36 5.63 -18.58
C ILE A 28 7.08 4.42 -19.48
N ASN A 29 7.72 4.34 -20.65
CA ASN A 29 7.49 3.22 -21.57
C ASN A 29 8.03 1.89 -21.03
N GLU A 30 9.15 1.91 -20.30
CA GLU A 30 9.67 0.72 -19.62
C GLU A 30 8.74 0.28 -18.49
N ASP A 31 8.23 1.22 -17.69
CA ASP A 31 7.27 0.90 -16.63
C ASP A 31 5.93 0.38 -17.17
N VAL A 32 5.43 0.94 -18.28
CA VAL A 32 4.23 0.43 -18.98
C VAL A 32 4.44 -1.02 -19.44
N GLU A 33 5.64 -1.34 -19.92
CA GLU A 33 5.99 -2.71 -20.31
C GLU A 33 6.11 -3.64 -19.10
N ARG A 34 6.67 -3.17 -17.99
CA ARG A 34 6.71 -3.91 -16.72
C ARG A 34 5.30 -4.24 -16.22
N VAL A 35 4.37 -3.28 -16.26
CA VAL A 35 2.97 -3.47 -15.87
C VAL A 35 2.29 -4.52 -16.76
N ARG A 36 2.51 -4.45 -18.08
CA ARG A 36 2.01 -5.45 -19.03
C ARG A 36 2.48 -6.86 -18.66
N VAL A 37 3.78 -7.00 -18.36
CA VAL A 37 4.41 -8.27 -18.02
C VAL A 37 3.88 -8.83 -16.70
N VAL A 38 3.76 -7.99 -15.65
CA VAL A 38 3.19 -8.40 -14.37
C VAL A 38 1.74 -8.85 -14.54
N ARG A 39 0.90 -8.07 -15.24
CA ARG A 39 -0.49 -8.44 -15.51
C ARG A 39 -0.62 -9.78 -16.24
N GLN A 40 0.28 -10.06 -17.20
CA GLN A 40 0.29 -11.36 -17.89
C GLN A 40 0.70 -12.51 -16.97
N ALA A 41 1.69 -12.30 -16.11
CA ALA A 41 2.21 -13.32 -15.19
C ALA A 41 1.17 -13.73 -14.14
N VAL A 42 0.54 -12.76 -13.47
CA VAL A 42 -0.41 -13.05 -12.37
C VAL A 42 -1.85 -13.34 -12.85
N GLY A 43 -2.12 -13.14 -14.14
CA GLY A 43 -3.43 -13.37 -14.73
C GLY A 43 -4.46 -12.27 -14.46
N PRO A 44 -5.72 -12.46 -14.93
CA PRO A 44 -6.75 -11.43 -14.88
C PRO A 44 -7.41 -11.26 -13.50
N GLU A 45 -7.43 -12.31 -12.66
CA GLU A 45 -8.18 -12.29 -11.39
C GLU A 45 -7.40 -11.65 -10.23
N VAL A 46 -6.07 -11.60 -10.32
CA VAL A 46 -5.22 -10.99 -9.28
C VAL A 46 -5.26 -9.47 -9.42
N LYS A 47 -5.48 -8.75 -8.33
CA LYS A 47 -5.41 -7.27 -8.36
C LYS A 47 -3.95 -6.85 -8.56
N VAL A 48 -3.69 -5.97 -9.53
CA VAL A 48 -2.35 -5.41 -9.76
C VAL A 48 -2.38 -3.94 -9.41
N MET A 49 -1.56 -3.53 -8.45
CA MET A 49 -1.37 -2.15 -8.04
C MET A 49 -0.02 -1.62 -8.54
N MET A 50 0.03 -0.33 -8.86
CA MET A 50 1.28 0.38 -9.17
C MET A 50 1.57 1.37 -8.05
N ASP A 51 2.84 1.52 -7.69
CA ASP A 51 3.29 2.50 -6.71
C ASP A 51 4.52 3.25 -7.24
N ALA A 52 4.41 4.57 -7.39
CA ALA A 52 5.47 5.43 -7.91
C ALA A 52 6.34 6.08 -6.84
N ASN A 53 6.01 5.95 -5.55
CA ASN A 53 6.69 6.64 -4.44
C ASN A 53 7.11 8.07 -4.78
N CYS A 54 6.14 8.86 -5.25
CA CYS A 54 6.26 10.29 -5.54
C CYS A 54 7.17 10.67 -6.72
N ALA A 55 7.49 9.73 -7.62
CA ALA A 55 8.51 9.92 -8.65
C ALA A 55 8.14 10.91 -9.77
N TYR A 56 6.86 11.05 -10.11
CA TYR A 56 6.47 11.78 -11.32
C TYR A 56 6.09 13.24 -11.04
N ARG A 57 6.13 14.07 -12.09
CA ARG A 57 5.29 15.27 -12.17
C ARG A 57 3.87 14.89 -12.58
N PHE A 58 2.89 15.74 -12.26
CA PHE A 58 1.49 15.42 -12.54
C PHE A 58 1.22 15.03 -14.00
N TYR A 59 1.84 15.71 -14.98
CA TYR A 59 1.62 15.41 -16.39
C TYR A 59 2.22 14.06 -16.83
N GLU A 60 3.33 13.63 -16.21
CA GLU A 60 3.96 12.32 -16.45
C GLU A 60 3.10 11.20 -15.83
N ALA A 61 2.57 11.42 -14.63
CA ALA A 61 1.64 10.50 -13.99
C ALA A 61 0.35 10.31 -14.82
N ILE A 62 -0.18 11.38 -15.43
CA ILE A 62 -1.32 11.29 -16.36
C ILE A 62 -0.96 10.44 -17.58
N GLU A 63 0.23 10.62 -18.16
CA GLU A 63 0.69 9.79 -19.28
C GLU A 63 0.80 8.32 -18.87
N MET A 64 1.42 8.04 -17.72
CA MET A 64 1.59 6.70 -17.18
C MET A 64 0.23 6.02 -16.97
N ALA A 65 -0.69 6.68 -16.26
CA ALA A 65 -2.02 6.15 -15.98
C ALA A 65 -2.78 5.77 -17.27
N ARG A 66 -2.82 6.68 -18.25
CA ARG A 66 -3.49 6.42 -19.55
C ARG A 66 -2.89 5.24 -20.30
N LYS A 67 -1.56 5.08 -20.25
CA LYS A 67 -0.88 3.98 -20.95
C LYS A 67 -1.14 2.62 -20.28
N THR A 68 -1.46 2.61 -18.98
CA THR A 68 -1.68 1.39 -18.20
C THR A 68 -3.14 1.07 -17.90
N GLU A 69 -4.10 1.96 -18.20
CA GLU A 69 -5.55 1.72 -18.02
C GLU A 69 -6.02 0.38 -18.59
N LYS A 70 -5.53 0.02 -19.78
CA LYS A 70 -5.87 -1.24 -20.46
C LYS A 70 -5.41 -2.52 -19.75
N TYR A 71 -4.60 -2.40 -18.70
CA TYR A 71 -4.08 -3.53 -17.92
C TYR A 71 -4.85 -3.76 -16.61
N ASP A 72 -6.00 -3.10 -16.43
CA ASP A 72 -6.87 -3.27 -15.26
C ASP A 72 -6.09 -3.05 -13.95
N VAL A 73 -5.41 -1.91 -13.85
CA VAL A 73 -4.67 -1.54 -12.65
C VAL A 73 -5.66 -1.17 -11.54
N TYR A 74 -5.54 -1.84 -10.40
CA TYR A 74 -6.46 -1.70 -9.27
C TYR A 74 -6.32 -0.36 -8.54
N TRP A 75 -5.08 0.13 -8.36
CA TRP A 75 -4.82 1.52 -7.99
C TRP A 75 -3.44 1.99 -8.45
N PHE A 76 -3.27 3.30 -8.51
CA PHE A 76 -2.00 3.98 -8.71
C PHE A 76 -1.64 4.81 -7.47
N GLU A 77 -0.62 4.36 -6.76
CA GLU A 77 -0.16 4.87 -5.48
C GLU A 77 0.95 5.91 -5.63
N GLU A 78 0.82 6.96 -4.83
CA GLU A 78 1.76 8.09 -4.75
C GLU A 78 2.35 8.53 -6.11
N PRO A 79 1.52 8.86 -7.11
CA PRO A 79 2.03 9.25 -8.42
C PRO A 79 2.93 10.49 -8.38
N VAL A 80 2.67 11.43 -7.49
CA VAL A 80 3.37 12.72 -7.37
C VAL A 80 3.75 12.99 -5.92
N ASN A 81 4.49 14.08 -5.69
CA ASN A 81 4.87 14.54 -4.36
C ASN A 81 3.65 14.64 -3.42
N PRO A 82 3.77 14.26 -2.12
CA PRO A 82 2.64 14.23 -1.20
C PRO A 82 2.01 15.62 -1.00
N ASP A 83 2.79 16.71 -1.09
CA ASP A 83 2.28 18.07 -0.95
C ASP A 83 1.54 18.57 -2.21
N ASP A 84 1.65 17.87 -3.36
CA ASP A 84 1.00 18.22 -4.62
C ASP A 84 -0.44 17.69 -4.68
N TYR A 85 -1.28 18.16 -3.75
CA TYR A 85 -2.70 17.78 -3.67
C TYR A 85 -3.46 18.10 -4.97
N GLU A 86 -3.16 19.23 -5.62
CA GLU A 86 -3.77 19.59 -6.90
C GLU A 86 -3.30 18.65 -8.01
N GLY A 87 -2.02 18.27 -8.04
CA GLY A 87 -1.51 17.23 -8.94
C GLY A 87 -2.25 15.92 -8.78
N HIS A 88 -2.40 15.42 -7.55
CA HIS A 88 -3.20 14.23 -7.26
C HIS A 88 -4.64 14.36 -7.79
N ARG A 89 -5.28 15.51 -7.57
CA ARG A 89 -6.65 15.79 -8.06
C ARG A 89 -6.74 15.87 -9.59
N LEU A 90 -5.75 16.44 -10.26
CA LEU A 90 -5.70 16.50 -11.72
C LEU A 90 -5.56 15.09 -12.31
N ILE A 91 -4.71 14.26 -11.71
CA ILE A 91 -4.51 12.88 -12.14
C ILE A 91 -5.79 12.07 -11.91
N SER A 92 -6.41 12.15 -10.73
CA SER A 92 -7.64 11.39 -10.42
C SER A 92 -8.80 11.70 -11.36
N ARG A 93 -8.83 12.89 -11.96
CA ARG A 93 -9.83 13.29 -12.98
C ARG A 93 -9.47 12.90 -14.41
N SER A 94 -8.27 12.41 -14.64
CA SER A 94 -7.71 12.15 -15.97
C SER A 94 -7.68 10.68 -16.37
N THR A 95 -7.96 9.78 -15.43
CA THR A 95 -7.92 8.33 -15.58
C THR A 95 -9.05 7.64 -14.82
N SER A 96 -9.41 6.42 -15.21
CA SER A 96 -10.26 5.53 -14.43
C SER A 96 -9.52 4.78 -13.32
N ILE A 97 -8.19 4.78 -13.31
CA ILE A 97 -7.41 4.09 -12.27
C ILE A 97 -7.55 4.87 -10.95
N PRO A 98 -8.01 4.24 -9.86
CA PRO A 98 -8.08 4.88 -8.54
C PRO A 98 -6.71 5.38 -8.07
N ILE A 99 -6.65 6.61 -7.58
CA ILE A 99 -5.44 7.14 -6.93
C ILE A 99 -5.44 6.74 -5.45
N ALA A 100 -4.32 6.19 -4.99
CA ALA A 100 -4.07 5.88 -3.59
C ALA A 100 -2.93 6.76 -3.06
N THR A 101 -3.08 7.32 -1.86
CA THR A 101 -2.00 8.05 -1.18
C THR A 101 -2.36 8.26 0.30
N GLY A 102 -1.38 8.73 1.09
CA GLY A 102 -1.56 9.10 2.49
C GLY A 102 -0.42 8.64 3.40
N GLU A 103 0.51 7.80 2.93
CA GLU A 103 1.57 7.26 3.78
C GLU A 103 2.53 8.34 4.28
N ASN A 104 2.73 9.38 3.47
CA ASN A 104 3.53 10.56 3.80
C ASN A 104 2.71 11.70 4.43
N GLU A 105 1.43 11.48 4.76
CA GLU A 105 0.61 12.49 5.46
C GLU A 105 0.66 12.28 6.97
N TYR A 106 1.01 13.33 7.71
CA TYR A 106 1.37 13.22 9.13
C TYR A 106 0.22 13.56 10.07
N THR A 107 -0.78 14.30 9.61
CA THR A 107 -1.83 14.81 10.50
C THR A 107 -3.22 14.55 9.96
N LYS A 108 -4.18 14.32 10.85
CA LYS A 108 -5.60 14.24 10.47
C LYS A 108 -6.10 15.49 9.71
N TYR A 109 -5.41 16.62 9.83
CA TYR A 109 -5.76 17.85 9.12
C TYR A 109 -5.35 17.78 7.65
N GLY A 110 -4.17 17.25 7.35
CA GLY A 110 -3.77 16.99 5.96
C GLY A 110 -4.62 15.90 5.33
N PHE A 111 -4.92 14.81 6.06
CA PHE A 111 -5.89 13.81 5.58
C PHE A 111 -7.27 14.40 5.30
N ARG A 112 -7.78 15.28 6.18
CA ARG A 112 -9.04 16.02 5.93
C ARG A 112 -8.96 16.78 4.60
N ASP A 113 -7.85 17.46 4.34
CA ASP A 113 -7.70 18.28 3.13
C ASP A 113 -7.55 17.42 1.87
N LEU A 114 -6.77 16.34 1.94
CA LEU A 114 -6.64 15.33 0.88
C LEU A 114 -8.01 14.70 0.53
N ILE A 115 -8.80 14.34 1.54
CA ILE A 115 -10.14 13.75 1.39
C ILE A 115 -11.13 14.78 0.82
N ASN A 116 -11.22 15.97 1.41
CA ASN A 116 -12.18 17.00 1.00
C ASN A 116 -11.93 17.49 -0.44
N ASN A 117 -10.68 17.50 -0.89
CA ASN A 117 -10.31 17.89 -2.25
C ASN A 117 -10.38 16.76 -3.27
N ARG A 118 -10.76 15.54 -2.86
CA ARG A 118 -10.83 14.33 -3.70
C ARG A 118 -9.49 14.03 -4.40
N CYS A 119 -8.40 14.18 -3.66
CA CYS A 119 -7.05 13.89 -4.15
C CYS A 119 -6.82 12.37 -4.32
N ALA A 120 -7.51 11.55 -3.53
CA ALA A 120 -7.39 10.10 -3.57
C ALA A 120 -8.76 9.41 -3.51
N ALA A 121 -8.83 8.23 -4.11
CA ALA A 121 -9.94 7.29 -3.99
C ALA A 121 -9.69 6.23 -2.91
N ILE A 122 -8.44 6.05 -2.48
CA ILE A 122 -8.03 5.11 -1.42
C ILE A 122 -7.07 5.86 -0.49
N ILE A 123 -7.35 5.83 0.81
CA ILE A 123 -6.57 6.55 1.82
C ILE A 123 -5.61 5.57 2.51
N GLN A 124 -4.33 5.93 2.59
CA GLN A 124 -3.27 5.03 3.02
C GLN A 124 -2.52 5.54 4.27
N PRO A 125 -3.20 5.72 5.41
CA PRO A 125 -2.54 6.22 6.60
C PRO A 125 -1.57 5.17 7.17
N ASP A 126 -0.39 5.61 7.57
CA ASP A 126 0.53 4.78 8.36
C ASP A 126 0.48 5.22 9.82
N ALA A 127 -0.10 4.38 10.68
CA ALA A 127 -0.20 4.65 12.12
C ALA A 127 1.16 4.92 12.80
N LEU A 128 2.28 4.43 12.27
CA LEU A 128 3.61 4.68 12.83
C LEU A 128 4.19 6.03 12.43
N ILE A 129 3.61 6.67 11.41
CA ILE A 129 4.02 7.98 10.89
C ILE A 129 3.08 9.08 11.40
N MET A 130 1.77 8.88 11.28
CA MET A 130 0.76 9.93 11.47
C MET A 130 0.31 10.18 12.93
N GLY A 131 1.10 9.73 13.91
CA GLY A 131 0.82 9.94 15.34
C GLY A 131 0.07 8.84 16.06
N GLY A 132 0.12 7.59 15.57
CA GLY A 132 -0.34 6.41 16.28
C GLY A 132 -1.79 5.99 15.98
N ILE A 133 -2.21 4.92 16.66
CA ILE A 133 -3.53 4.29 16.55
C ILE A 133 -4.67 5.32 16.73
N THR A 134 -4.52 6.25 17.67
CA THR A 134 -5.58 7.24 17.96
C THR A 134 -5.84 8.17 16.78
N GLU A 135 -4.79 8.67 16.11
CA GLU A 135 -4.97 9.54 14.96
C GLU A 135 -5.41 8.76 13.72
N PHE A 136 -4.91 7.53 13.55
CA PHE A 136 -5.39 6.60 12.52
C PHE A 136 -6.91 6.41 12.58
N MET A 137 -7.46 6.09 13.76
CA MET A 137 -8.90 5.86 13.92
C MET A 137 -9.73 7.11 13.59
N LYS A 138 -9.20 8.31 13.89
CA LYS A 138 -9.87 9.57 13.51
C LYS A 138 -9.86 9.77 12.00
N VAL A 139 -8.75 9.46 11.32
CA VAL A 139 -8.67 9.54 9.86
C VAL A 139 -9.59 8.53 9.19
N ALA A 140 -9.64 7.29 9.69
CA ALA A 140 -10.58 6.29 9.20
C ALA A 140 -12.03 6.78 9.31
N ALA A 141 -12.40 7.41 10.43
CA ALA A 141 -13.72 8.01 10.61
C ALA A 141 -13.98 9.20 9.67
N ILE A 142 -12.98 10.04 9.38
CA ILE A 142 -13.11 11.13 8.39
C ILE A 142 -13.32 10.54 6.99
N ALA A 143 -12.56 9.51 6.60
CA ALA A 143 -12.69 8.85 5.31
C ALA A 143 -14.08 8.22 5.10
N GLN A 144 -14.68 7.66 6.15
CA GLN A 144 -16.06 7.13 6.11
C GLN A 144 -17.10 8.19 5.73
N THR A 145 -16.87 9.48 6.05
CA THR A 145 -17.82 10.54 5.68
C THR A 145 -17.94 10.78 4.17
N GLN A 146 -17.02 10.19 3.38
CA GLN A 146 -16.96 10.29 1.92
C GLN A 146 -16.91 8.91 1.26
N ASP A 147 -17.28 7.85 1.98
CA ASP A 147 -17.27 6.46 1.50
C ASP A 147 -15.89 5.98 1.00
N LEU A 148 -14.80 6.53 1.57
CA LEU A 148 -13.45 6.21 1.14
C LEU A 148 -12.88 5.01 1.91
N PRO A 149 -12.32 4.01 1.20
CA PRO A 149 -11.62 2.88 1.81
C PRO A 149 -10.27 3.28 2.42
N ILE A 150 -9.84 2.49 3.40
CA ILE A 150 -8.55 2.58 4.08
C ILE A 150 -7.69 1.37 3.74
N ALA A 151 -6.51 1.61 3.16
CA ALA A 151 -5.49 0.59 2.88
C ALA A 151 -4.15 1.06 3.46
N PRO A 152 -3.89 0.77 4.75
CA PRO A 152 -2.74 1.36 5.45
C PRO A 152 -1.41 0.90 4.87
N HIS A 153 -0.46 1.83 4.82
CA HIS A 153 0.92 1.57 4.43
C HIS A 153 1.72 1.03 5.61
N GLY A 154 2.59 0.05 5.37
CA GLY A 154 3.69 -0.25 6.28
C GLY A 154 3.47 -1.46 7.18
N LYS A 155 3.64 -1.25 8.49
CA LYS A 155 3.80 -2.31 9.49
C LYS A 155 2.52 -3.13 9.72
N GLN A 156 2.41 -4.20 8.94
CA GLN A 156 1.38 -5.23 8.98
C GLN A 156 1.02 -5.74 10.40
N GLU A 157 1.99 -5.85 11.31
CA GLU A 157 1.76 -6.33 12.69
C GLU A 157 0.91 -5.37 13.53
N VAL A 158 0.92 -4.08 13.18
CA VAL A 158 0.06 -3.07 13.80
C VAL A 158 -1.22 -2.90 12.98
N HIS A 159 -1.10 -2.79 11.66
CA HIS A 159 -2.21 -2.40 10.81
C HIS A 159 -3.25 -3.50 10.60
N ILE A 160 -2.91 -4.79 10.77
CA ILE A 160 -3.89 -5.89 10.74
C ILE A 160 -5.05 -5.63 11.71
N HIS A 161 -4.73 -5.20 12.92
CA HIS A 161 -5.72 -4.87 13.96
C HIS A 161 -6.59 -3.69 13.56
N LEU A 162 -5.97 -2.66 12.97
CA LEU A 162 -6.66 -1.43 12.61
C LEU A 162 -7.61 -1.64 11.44
N VAL A 163 -7.21 -2.40 10.42
CA VAL A 163 -8.07 -2.75 9.27
C VAL A 163 -9.25 -3.59 9.74
N CYS A 164 -9.05 -4.55 10.64
CA CYS A 164 -10.15 -5.35 11.20
C CYS A 164 -11.09 -4.55 12.12
N ALA A 165 -10.62 -3.45 12.71
CA ALA A 165 -11.40 -2.65 13.66
C ALA A 165 -12.30 -1.59 12.99
N ILE A 166 -12.16 -1.35 11.68
CA ILE A 166 -12.92 -0.31 10.96
C ILE A 166 -13.81 -0.92 9.86
N PRO A 167 -15.01 -0.36 9.62
CA PRO A 167 -15.91 -0.86 8.59
C PRO A 167 -15.46 -0.55 7.15
N ASN A 168 -14.55 0.41 6.96
CA ASN A 168 -14.03 0.82 5.66
C ASN A 168 -12.58 0.35 5.40
N GLY A 169 -12.13 -0.70 6.10
CA GLY A 169 -10.86 -1.35 5.82
C GLY A 169 -10.92 -2.10 4.48
N LEU A 170 -9.94 -1.87 3.60
CA LEU A 170 -9.93 -2.44 2.25
C LEU A 170 -9.00 -3.65 2.11
N ILE A 171 -7.73 -3.45 2.42
CA ILE A 171 -6.68 -4.45 2.28
C ILE A 171 -5.52 -4.09 3.19
N LEU A 172 -4.81 -5.10 3.69
CA LEU A 172 -3.58 -4.95 4.45
C LEU A 172 -2.38 -5.07 3.50
N GLU A 173 -1.43 -4.14 3.58
CA GLU A 173 -0.13 -4.34 2.95
C GLU A 173 0.67 -5.42 3.71
N TYR A 174 1.26 -6.36 2.96
CA TYR A 174 2.02 -7.46 3.53
C TYR A 174 3.40 -7.55 2.88
N TYR A 175 4.44 -7.35 3.68
CA TYR A 175 5.83 -7.53 3.30
C TYR A 175 6.27 -8.96 3.59
N SER A 176 7.10 -9.50 2.70
CA SER A 176 7.81 -10.76 2.87
C SER A 176 9.31 -10.52 3.11
N ASP A 177 10.06 -11.62 3.16
CA ASP A 177 11.52 -11.62 3.30
C ASP A 177 12.27 -10.89 2.17
N SER A 178 11.63 -10.62 1.03
CA SER A 178 12.24 -9.85 -0.06
C SER A 178 12.41 -8.38 0.29
N THR A 179 11.60 -7.85 1.21
CA THR A 179 11.55 -6.40 1.52
C THR A 179 12.11 -6.08 2.89
N ASP A 180 11.84 -6.92 3.89
CA ASP A 180 12.33 -6.72 5.26
C ASP A 180 13.26 -7.89 5.66
N PRO A 181 14.58 -7.66 5.83
CA PRO A 181 15.51 -8.73 6.21
C PRO A 181 15.26 -9.30 7.61
N MET A 182 14.50 -8.57 8.44
CA MET A 182 14.06 -8.97 9.77
C MET A 182 12.64 -9.53 9.78
N TRP A 183 11.99 -9.66 8.60
CA TRP A 183 10.71 -10.33 8.47
C TRP A 183 10.76 -11.73 9.09
N GLY A 184 9.73 -12.06 9.88
CA GLY A 184 9.63 -13.33 10.59
C GLY A 184 10.67 -13.56 11.71
N LYS A 185 11.53 -12.57 12.00
CA LYS A 185 12.61 -12.66 13.01
C LYS A 185 12.45 -11.66 14.15
N MET A 186 11.74 -10.55 13.96
CA MET A 186 11.57 -9.52 15.00
C MET A 186 10.75 -9.99 16.19
N PHE A 187 9.80 -10.89 15.95
CA PHE A 187 8.86 -11.39 16.94
C PHE A 187 8.92 -12.92 17.01
N GLU A 188 8.50 -13.48 18.14
CA GLU A 188 8.40 -14.93 18.33
C GLU A 188 7.25 -15.53 17.49
N GLU A 189 6.21 -14.73 17.24
CA GLU A 189 5.03 -15.10 16.46
C GLU A 189 5.09 -14.49 15.05
N GLN A 190 4.48 -15.18 14.08
CA GLN A 190 4.28 -14.67 12.72
C GLN A 190 2.79 -14.55 12.43
N LEU A 191 2.44 -13.67 11.49
CA LEU A 191 1.08 -13.59 10.95
C LEU A 191 0.80 -14.83 10.09
N GLU A 192 -0.41 -15.36 10.22
CA GLU A 192 -0.88 -16.45 9.40
C GLU A 192 -1.48 -15.89 8.10
N VAL A 193 -1.04 -16.45 6.97
CA VAL A 193 -1.60 -16.15 5.64
C VAL A 193 -2.36 -17.38 5.17
N ALA A 194 -3.65 -17.24 4.92
CA ALA A 194 -4.53 -18.32 4.48
C ALA A 194 -5.57 -17.79 3.47
N ASP A 195 -5.74 -18.50 2.35
CA ASP A 195 -6.74 -18.21 1.32
C ASP A 195 -6.76 -16.77 0.77
N GLY A 196 -5.60 -16.10 0.77
CA GLY A 196 -5.46 -14.71 0.33
C GLY A 196 -5.80 -13.66 1.38
N TYR A 197 -5.94 -14.08 2.64
CA TYR A 197 -6.12 -13.21 3.79
C TYR A 197 -4.96 -13.36 4.76
N VAL A 198 -4.72 -12.29 5.51
CA VAL A 198 -3.87 -12.31 6.70
C VAL A 198 -4.79 -12.37 7.92
N LEU A 199 -4.57 -13.34 8.81
CA LEU A 199 -5.44 -13.54 9.96
C LEU A 199 -4.95 -12.71 11.16
N ALA A 200 -5.85 -11.92 11.72
CA ALA A 200 -5.58 -11.18 12.94
C ALA A 200 -5.41 -12.16 14.12
N PRO A 201 -4.39 -12.00 14.97
CA PRO A 201 -4.20 -12.86 16.13
C PRO A 201 -5.31 -12.64 17.17
N ASP A 202 -5.67 -13.69 17.90
CA ASP A 202 -6.64 -13.66 19.00
C ASP A 202 -6.02 -13.31 20.37
N ARG A 203 -4.70 -13.11 20.39
CA ARG A 203 -3.93 -12.77 21.59
C ARG A 203 -4.16 -11.31 22.00
N PRO A 204 -4.19 -10.99 23.31
CA PRO A 204 -4.35 -9.61 23.78
C PRO A 204 -3.27 -8.64 23.26
N GLY A 205 -3.66 -7.38 23.04
CA GLY A 205 -2.77 -6.33 22.55
C GLY A 205 -2.44 -6.51 21.07
N LEU A 206 -1.20 -6.20 20.67
CA LEU A 206 -0.75 -6.48 19.29
C LEU A 206 -0.56 -7.99 19.03
N GLY A 207 -0.44 -8.79 20.09
CA GLY A 207 -0.27 -10.25 19.96
C GLY A 207 1.12 -10.69 19.52
N PHE A 208 2.14 -9.85 19.70
CA PHE A 208 3.53 -10.15 19.36
C PHE A 208 4.48 -9.95 20.54
N THR A 209 5.42 -10.88 20.69
CA THR A 209 6.49 -10.88 21.68
C THR A 209 7.81 -10.60 20.96
N PRO A 210 8.57 -9.55 21.31
CA PRO A 210 9.87 -9.29 20.68
C PRO A 210 10.84 -10.46 20.87
N ASN A 211 11.45 -10.91 19.77
CA ASN A 211 12.49 -11.93 19.82
C ASN A 211 13.81 -11.30 20.26
N MET A 212 14.03 -11.23 21.57
CA MET A 212 15.20 -10.56 22.15
C MET A 212 16.52 -11.21 21.73
N GLN A 213 16.52 -12.51 21.39
CA GLN A 213 17.71 -13.19 20.90
C GLN A 213 18.11 -12.72 19.50
N ALA A 214 17.16 -12.64 18.57
CA ALA A 214 17.39 -12.13 17.23
C ALA A 214 17.77 -10.63 17.26
N LEU A 215 17.08 -9.85 18.08
CA LEU A 215 17.30 -8.40 18.18
C LEU A 215 18.63 -8.02 18.86
N ALA A 216 19.20 -8.89 19.70
CA ALA A 216 20.43 -8.61 20.46
C ALA A 216 21.62 -8.19 19.57
N GLN A 217 21.70 -8.74 18.35
CA GLN A 217 22.79 -8.46 17.41
C GLN A 217 22.71 -7.05 16.78
N HIS A 218 21.54 -6.41 16.86
CA HIS A 218 21.26 -5.11 16.25
C HIS A 218 21.19 -3.97 17.27
N ARG A 219 21.47 -4.24 18.54
CA ARG A 219 21.44 -3.22 19.60
C ARG A 219 22.52 -2.16 19.36
N VAL A 220 22.11 -0.90 19.39
CA VAL A 220 23.02 0.26 19.41
C VAL A 220 23.26 0.73 20.84
N ALA A 221 24.43 1.32 21.09
CA ALA A 221 24.87 1.80 22.40
C ALA A 221 24.14 3.09 22.82
#